data_AF-A0A7W1KRR7-F1
#
_entry.id   AF-A0A7W1KRR7-F1
#
_cell.length_a   1.000
_cell.length_b   1.000
_cell.length_c   1.000
_cell.angle_alpha   90.00
_cell.angle_beta   90.00
_cell.angle_gamma   90.00
#
_symmetry.space_group_name_H-M   'P 1'
#
loop_
_entity.id
_entity.type
_entity.pdbx_description
1 polymer ?
#
loop_
_entity_poly.entity_id
_entity_poly.type
_entity_poly.pdbx_seq_one_letter_code
_entity_poly.pdbx_strand_id
1 'polypeptide(L)'
;MDQREYVRRVLEAYRATPGTCGLVRRPDRLLAAQLHERGVPIEAVENALVLAAARRLVRPAEAPPLALIRSLAYFAPVIEEVLALEVGPEYFHHLRHRIARLTVTR
;
A
#
# COMPACT_ATOMS: atom_id res chain seq x y z
N MET A 1 3.94 -18.51 -5.36
CA MET A 1 3.79 -18.29 -3.90
C MET A 1 2.42 -18.79 -3.48
N ASP A 2 2.32 -19.55 -2.40
CA ASP A 2 1.03 -20.03 -1.89
C ASP A 2 0.18 -18.88 -1.31
N GLN A 3 -1.12 -19.15 -1.10
CA GLN A 3 -2.07 -18.14 -0.63
C GLN A 3 -1.74 -17.63 0.78
N ARG A 4 -1.27 -18.51 1.67
CA ARG A 4 -1.01 -18.17 3.07
C ARG A 4 0.18 -17.20 3.16
N GLU A 5 1.24 -17.49 2.42
CA GLU A 5 2.42 -16.64 2.34
C GLU A 5 2.12 -15.31 1.65
N TYR A 6 1.32 -15.32 0.57
CA TYR A 6 0.85 -14.10 -0.08
C TYR A 6 0.07 -13.22 0.91
N VAL A 7 -0.93 -13.78 1.59
CA VAL A 7 -1.77 -13.06 2.55
C VAL A 7 -0.92 -12.51 3.69
N ARG A 8 0.01 -13.29 4.23
CA ARG A 8 0.92 -12.84 5.30
C ARG A 8 1.71 -11.60 4.85
N ARG A 9 2.36 -11.66 3.68
CA ARG A 9 3.16 -10.56 3.15
C ARG A 9 2.35 -9.30 2.87
N VAL A 10 1.16 -9.41 2.28
CA VAL A 10 0.27 -8.26 2.06
C VAL A 10 -0.06 -7.57 3.37
N LEU A 11 -0.39 -8.35 4.42
CA LEU A 11 -0.81 -7.79 5.70
C LEU A 11 0.36 -7.19 6.48
N GLU A 12 1.56 -7.75 6.36
CA GLU A 12 2.79 -7.15 6.89
C GLU A 12 3.11 -5.83 6.21
N ALA A 13 3.05 -5.78 4.87
CA ALA A 13 3.25 -4.55 4.11
C ALA A 13 2.22 -3.48 4.48
N TYR A 14 0.94 -3.85 4.58
CA TYR A 14 -0.13 -2.93 5.02
C TYR A 14 0.15 -2.35 6.41
N ARG A 15 0.58 -3.18 7.36
CA ARG A 15 0.93 -2.76 8.73
C ARG A 15 2.11 -1.81 8.78
N ALA A 16 3.10 -2.02 7.92
CA ALA A 16 4.28 -1.17 7.81
C ALA A 16 4.03 0.13 7.04
N THR A 17 2.87 0.28 6.39
CA THR A 17 2.59 1.43 5.52
C THR A 17 2.27 2.69 6.36
N PRO A 18 3.00 3.80 6.17
CA PRO A 18 2.75 5.05 6.89
C PRO A 18 1.33 5.58 6.67
N GLY A 19 0.73 6.12 7.73
CA GLY A 19 -0.63 6.68 7.68
C GLY A 19 -1.75 5.64 7.68
N THR A 20 -1.43 4.36 7.89
CA THR A 20 -2.41 3.33 8.26
C THR A 20 -2.54 3.23 9.78
N CYS A 21 -3.63 2.62 10.26
CA CYS A 21 -3.80 2.32 11.68
C CYS A 21 -3.04 1.06 12.15
N GLY A 22 -2.43 0.29 11.23
CA GLY A 22 -1.73 -0.96 11.55
C GLY A 22 -2.60 -2.12 12.04
N LEU A 23 -3.92 -1.93 12.12
CA LEU A 23 -4.86 -2.97 12.57
C LEU A 23 -5.37 -3.78 11.39
N VAL A 24 -5.20 -5.10 11.47
CA VAL A 24 -5.68 -6.05 10.46
C VAL A 24 -6.99 -6.68 10.91
N ARG A 25 -8.06 -6.44 10.15
CA ARG A 25 -9.40 -6.96 10.41
C ARG A 25 -9.69 -8.19 9.54
N ARG A 26 -10.78 -8.89 9.85
CA ARG A 26 -11.24 -10.05 9.05
C ARG A 26 -11.45 -9.70 7.56
N PRO A 27 -12.08 -8.57 7.20
CA PRO A 27 -12.23 -8.19 5.79
C PRO A 27 -10.89 -7.95 5.08
N ASP A 28 -9.87 -7.45 5.77
CA ASP A 28 -8.54 -7.23 5.17
C ASP A 28 -7.87 -8.56 4.79
N ARG A 29 -8.03 -9.59 5.64
CA ARG A 29 -7.56 -10.95 5.33
C ARG A 29 -8.29 -11.55 4.14
N LEU A 30 -9.61 -11.36 4.09
CA LEU A 30 -10.43 -11.85 2.98
C LEU A 30 -10.03 -11.15 1.66
N LEU A 31 -9.83 -9.84 1.69
CA LEU A 31 -9.37 -9.09 0.52
C LEU A 31 -7.99 -9.55 0.05
N ALA A 32 -7.04 -9.77 0.97
CA ALA A 32 -5.72 -10.29 0.61
C ALA A 32 -5.80 -11.69 -0.04
N ALA A 33 -6.70 -12.55 0.45
CA ALA A 33 -6.96 -13.87 -0.13
C ALA A 33 -7.58 -13.75 -1.54
N GLN A 34 -8.54 -12.86 -1.74
CA GLN A 34 -9.16 -12.59 -3.04
C GLN A 34 -8.16 -12.03 -4.06
N LEU A 35 -7.22 -11.19 -3.63
CA LEU A 35 -6.16 -10.69 -4.51
C LEU A 35 -5.26 -11.84 -5.01
N HIS A 36 -4.94 -12.80 -4.14
CA HIS A 36 -4.20 -14.00 -4.54
C HIS A 36 -4.99 -14.87 -5.52
N GLU A 37 -6.27 -15.10 -5.25
CA GLU A 37 -7.18 -15.87 -6.13
C GLU A 37 -7.30 -15.23 -7.52
N ARG A 38 -7.28 -13.89 -7.60
CA ARG A 38 -7.26 -13.12 -8.85
C ARG A 38 -5.90 -13.12 -9.56
N GLY A 39 -4.87 -13.72 -8.97
CA GLY A 39 -3.52 -13.74 -9.53
C GLY A 39 -2.80 -12.39 -9.50
N VAL A 40 -3.22 -11.46 -8.63
CA VAL A 40 -2.56 -10.15 -8.50
C VAL A 40 -1.12 -10.36 -8.00
N PRO A 41 -0.09 -9.79 -8.66
CA PRO A 41 1.27 -9.89 -8.18
C PRO A 41 1.45 -9.19 -6.83
N ILE A 42 2.21 -9.81 -5.92
CA ILE A 42 2.51 -9.22 -4.60
C ILE A 42 3.18 -7.84 -4.74
N GLU A 43 4.03 -7.69 -5.75
CA GLU A 43 4.73 -6.43 -6.07
C GLU A 43 3.76 -5.31 -6.43
N ALA A 44 2.67 -5.61 -7.16
CA ALA A 44 1.65 -4.62 -7.48
C ALA A 44 0.94 -4.12 -6.23
N VAL A 45 0.66 -5.02 -5.27
CA VAL A 45 0.07 -4.64 -3.98
C VAL A 45 1.04 -3.78 -3.16
N GLU A 46 2.30 -4.20 -3.03
CA GLU A 46 3.32 -3.44 -2.31
C GLU A 46 3.55 -2.05 -2.93
N ASN A 47 3.58 -1.98 -4.26
CA ASN A 47 3.71 -0.73 -5.02
C ASN A 47 2.49 0.19 -4.81
N ALA A 48 1.28 -0.35 -4.73
CA ALA A 48 0.07 0.43 -4.46
C ALA A 48 0.08 1.03 -3.03
N LEU A 49 0.56 0.26 -2.04
CA LEU A 49 0.75 0.75 -0.67
C LEU A 49 1.74 1.92 -0.63
N VAL A 50 2.88 1.78 -1.32
CA VAL A 50 3.90 2.83 -1.48
C VAL A 50 3.32 4.07 -2.16
N LEU A 51 2.64 3.91 -3.30
CA LEU A 51 2.08 5.01 -4.07
C LEU A 51 1.06 5.82 -3.25
N ALA A 52 0.13 5.14 -2.59
CA ALA A 52 -0.85 5.79 -1.74
C ALA A 52 -0.22 6.48 -0.52
N ALA A 53 0.78 5.87 0.13
CA ALA A 53 1.50 6.49 1.23
C ALA A 53 2.25 7.76 0.78
N ALA A 54 2.95 7.70 -0.37
CA ALA A 54 3.65 8.85 -0.94
C ALA A 54 2.69 10.02 -1.21
N ARG A 55 1.52 9.75 -1.82
CA ARG A 55 0.48 10.76 -2.08
C ARG A 55 -0.01 11.44 -0.81
N ARG A 56 -0.16 10.68 0.27
CA ARG A 56 -0.61 11.21 1.57
C ARG A 56 0.47 12.02 2.28
N LEU A 57 1.74 11.66 2.12
CA LEU A 57 2.87 12.35 2.74
C LEU A 57 3.25 13.66 2.05
N VAL A 58 3.05 13.75 0.73
CA VAL A 58 3.41 14.93 -0.10
C VAL A 58 2.31 16.01 -0.07
N ARG A 59 1.29 15.83 0.76
CA ARG A 59 0.13 16.73 0.81
C ARG A 59 0.53 18.14 1.28
N PRO A 60 -0.06 19.22 0.70
CA PRO A 60 0.20 20.59 1.11
C PRO A 60 -0.03 20.82 2.61
N ALA A 61 0.76 21.72 3.22
CA ALA A 61 0.74 21.97 4.66
C ALA A 61 -0.57 22.63 5.13
N GLU A 62 -1.23 23.35 4.23
CA GLU A 62 -2.45 24.12 4.45
C GLU A 62 -3.70 23.23 4.40
N ALA A 63 -3.56 21.99 3.94
CA ALA A 63 -4.70 21.14 3.69
C ALA A 63 -5.12 20.39 5.00
N PRO A 64 -6.43 20.18 5.26
CA PRO A 64 -6.92 19.60 6.53
C PRO A 64 -6.30 18.25 6.88
N PRO A 65 -5.99 17.90 8.14
CA PRO A 65 -5.30 16.65 8.46
C PRO A 65 -6.06 15.41 7.96
N LEU A 66 -5.32 14.41 7.48
CA LEU A 66 -5.91 13.16 7.02
C LEU A 66 -6.09 12.18 8.19
N ALA A 67 -7.28 11.60 8.30
CA ALA A 67 -7.50 10.45 9.18
C ALA A 67 -6.65 9.25 8.73
N LEU A 68 -6.25 8.40 9.69
CA LEU A 68 -5.56 7.15 9.40
C LEU A 68 -6.39 6.24 8.49
N ILE A 69 -5.72 5.52 7.58
CA ILE A 69 -6.33 4.47 6.78
C ILE A 69 -6.65 3.28 7.68
N ARG A 70 -7.91 2.83 7.68
CA ARG A 70 -8.40 1.83 8.64
C ARG A 70 -8.57 0.41 8.08
N SER A 71 -8.36 0.23 6.77
CA SER A 71 -8.55 -1.05 6.09
C SER A 71 -7.72 -1.10 4.81
N LEU A 72 -7.31 -2.32 4.44
CA LEU A 72 -6.67 -2.64 3.17
C LEU A 72 -7.55 -2.26 1.97
N ALA A 73 -8.88 -2.25 2.12
CA ALA A 73 -9.82 -1.90 1.06
C ALA A 73 -9.61 -0.48 0.50
N TYR A 74 -9.01 0.43 1.27
CA TYR A 74 -8.63 1.77 0.80
C TYR A 74 -7.67 1.72 -0.40
N PHE A 75 -6.83 0.68 -0.47
CA PHE A 75 -5.82 0.54 -1.52
C PHE A 75 -6.34 -0.17 -2.76
N ALA A 76 -7.55 -0.77 -2.73
CA ALA A 76 -8.12 -1.46 -3.88
C ALA A 76 -8.08 -0.63 -5.18
N PRO A 77 -8.54 0.63 -5.23
CA PRO A 77 -8.45 1.43 -6.46
C PRO A 77 -6.99 1.73 -6.87
N VAL A 78 -6.07 1.82 -5.91
CA VAL A 78 -4.64 2.10 -6.19
C VAL A 78 -3.93 0.85 -6.71
N ILE A 79 -4.38 -0.35 -6.32
CA ILE A 79 -3.91 -1.61 -6.88
C ILE A 79 -4.30 -1.70 -8.35
N GLU A 80 -5.57 -1.43 -8.68
CA GLU A 80 -6.01 -1.41 -10.08
C GLU A 80 -5.25 -0.35 -10.91
N GLU A 81 -4.95 0.81 -10.31
CA GLU A 81 -4.10 1.81 -10.94
C GLU A 81 -2.69 1.29 -11.23
N VAL A 82 -2.02 0.69 -10.24
CA VAL A 82 -0.67 0.13 -10.42
C VAL A 82 -0.64 -0.98 -11.47
N LEU A 83 -1.69 -1.80 -11.55
CA LEU A 83 -1.81 -2.84 -12.58
C LEU A 83 -1.98 -2.26 -13.98
N ALA A 84 -2.54 -1.05 -14.12
CA ALA A 84 -2.72 -0.35 -15.39
C ALA A 84 -1.53 0.56 -15.76
N LEU A 85 -0.61 0.85 -14.83
CA LEU A 85 0.52 1.74 -15.08
C LEU A 85 1.62 1.03 -15.87
N GLU A 86 2.01 1.64 -16.99
CA GLU A 86 3.20 1.25 -17.77
C GLU A 86 4.45 1.95 -17.20
N VAL A 87 4.82 1.63 -15.96
CA VAL A 87 6.02 2.19 -15.31
C VAL A 87 7.01 1.10 -14.91
N GLY A 88 8.29 1.40 -15.08
CA GLY A 88 9.37 0.51 -14.65
C GLY A 88 9.50 0.43 -13.12
N PRO A 89 10.17 -0.61 -12.59
CA PRO A 89 10.43 -0.79 -11.15
C PRO A 89 11.09 0.43 -10.49
N GLU A 90 11.88 1.19 -11.24
CA GLU A 90 12.63 2.36 -10.80
C GLU A 90 11.71 3.46 -10.23
N TYR A 91 10.50 3.59 -10.79
CA TYR A 91 9.51 4.54 -10.31
C TYR A 91 9.14 4.25 -8.85
N PHE A 92 8.86 2.99 -8.53
CA PHE A 92 8.50 2.59 -7.17
C PHE A 92 9.71 2.55 -6.23
N HIS A 93 10.92 2.28 -6.73
CA HIS A 93 12.15 2.48 -5.95
C HIS A 93 12.31 3.95 -5.52
N HIS A 94 12.13 4.88 -6.46
CA HIS A 94 12.17 6.31 -6.15
C HIS A 94 11.13 6.70 -5.09
N LEU A 95 9.89 6.21 -5.20
CA LEU A 95 8.85 6.49 -4.21
C LEU A 95 9.19 5.93 -2.82
N ARG A 96 9.74 4.71 -2.72
CA ARG A 96 10.20 4.14 -1.44
C ARG A 96 11.27 5.02 -0.79
N HIS A 97 12.27 5.48 -1.55
CA HIS A 97 13.29 6.40 -1.04
C HIS A 97 12.69 7.73 -0.57
N ARG A 98 11.72 8.28 -1.31
CA ARG A 98 11.04 9.51 -0.93
C ARG A 98 10.26 9.37 0.38
N ILE A 99 9.52 8.26 0.56
CA ILE A 99 8.79 7.97 1.80
C ILE A 99 9.74 7.88 2.98
N ALA A 100 10.81 7.08 2.85
CA ALA A 100 11.78 6.87 3.93
C ALA A 100 12.36 8.20 4.44
N ARG A 101 12.68 9.14 3.53
CA ARG A 101 13.14 10.49 3.90
C ARG A 101 12.07 11.25 4.68
N LEU A 102 10.82 11.25 4.22
CA LEU A 102 9.73 12.00 4.85
C LEU A 102 9.28 11.43 6.20
N THR A 103 9.47 10.13 6.44
CA THR A 103 9.13 9.49 7.71
C THR A 103 10.26 9.54 8.74
N VAL A 104 11.53 9.62 8.31
CA VAL A 104 12.67 9.78 9.23
C VAL A 104 12.77 11.21 9.78
N THR A 105 12.31 12.21 9.03
CA THR A 105 12.37 13.63 9.44
C THR A 105 11.18 14.08 10.30
N ARG A 106 10.43 13.16 10.92
CA ARG A 106 9.26 13.47 11.76
C ARG A 106 9.36 12.86 13.15
#